data_AF-A0A915NSQ4-F1
#
_entry.id   AF-A0A915NSQ4-F1
#
_cell.length_a   1.000
_cell.length_b   1.000
_cell.length_c   1.000
_cell.angle_alpha   90.00
_cell.angle_beta   90.00
_cell.angle_gamma   90.00
#
_symmetry.space_group_name_H-M   'P 1'
#
loop_
_entity.id
_entity.type
_entity.pdbx_description
1 polymer ?
#
loop_
_entity_poly.entity_id
_entity_poly.type
_entity_poly.pdbx_seq_one_letter_code
_entity_poly.pdbx_strand_id
1 'polypeptide(L)'
;MKTFLALVFLSFKFCNVFAEAPPQGQLSVEGKKLLGNGKPVALHGMSLFQSNFEEGIPFYDEQVVKALECQWNSNVVRAAMGIDDGAEAYLQGPEPEKTQKGRVEKVIKAAIDAGIYVIVDWHTHNALNQEVKELKVYQQKIVDAIRAIDPENLILIGTPTYSQGVDTASKNKLTGKNICYALHFYAGSHKEDVRKKAKDALDNLGVDERLTPSGSLVKKHLLGQDNGVKCDGSSTGSTSPASTSPTSNGPK
;
A
#
# COMPACT_ATOMS: atom_id res chain seq x y z
N MET A 1 -44.29 55.74 -5.10
CA MET A 1 -43.79 54.45 -5.64
C MET A 1 -42.31 54.33 -5.35
N LYS A 2 -41.91 53.46 -4.43
CA LYS A 2 -40.51 53.04 -4.23
C LYS A 2 -40.52 51.52 -4.15
N THR A 3 -40.19 50.87 -5.27
CA THR A 3 -40.13 49.41 -5.37
C THR A 3 -38.77 48.97 -4.84
N PHE A 4 -38.74 48.25 -3.73
CA PHE A 4 -37.53 47.62 -3.21
C PHE A 4 -37.43 46.23 -3.84
N LEU A 5 -36.47 46.04 -4.74
CA LEU A 5 -36.16 44.73 -5.32
C LEU A 5 -35.10 44.07 -4.42
N ALA A 6 -35.51 43.11 -3.61
CA ALA A 6 -34.60 42.29 -2.81
C ALA A 6 -33.95 41.24 -3.73
N LEU A 7 -32.69 41.45 -4.10
CA LEU A 7 -31.85 40.45 -4.77
C LEU A 7 -31.38 39.42 -3.73
N VAL A 8 -32.01 38.25 -3.75
CA VAL A 8 -31.52 37.07 -3.02
C VAL A 8 -30.33 36.51 -3.81
N PHE A 9 -29.12 36.80 -3.36
CA PHE A 9 -27.91 36.10 -3.82
C PHE A 9 -27.91 34.70 -3.19
N LEU A 10 -28.44 33.72 -3.92
CA LEU A 10 -28.27 32.31 -3.59
C LEU A 10 -26.83 31.92 -3.93
N SER A 11 -25.93 31.98 -2.95
CA SER A 11 -24.57 31.48 -3.11
C SER A 11 -24.61 29.96 -3.27
N PHE A 12 -24.59 29.46 -4.50
CA PHE A 12 -24.23 28.08 -4.77
C PHE A 12 -22.77 27.91 -4.35
N LYS A 13 -22.54 27.39 -3.13
CA LYS A 13 -21.24 26.82 -2.79
C LYS A 13 -21.05 25.61 -3.71
N PHE A 14 -20.24 25.78 -4.75
CA PHE A 14 -19.63 24.64 -5.43
C PHE A 14 -18.74 23.93 -4.39
N CYS A 15 -19.29 22.90 -3.77
CA CYS A 15 -18.49 21.92 -3.06
C CYS A 15 -17.77 21.14 -4.16
N ASN A 16 -16.47 21.39 -4.35
CA ASN A 16 -15.63 20.48 -5.13
C ASN A 16 -15.62 19.14 -4.40
N VAL A 17 -16.54 18.24 -4.74
CA VAL A 17 -16.45 16.82 -4.39
C VAL A 17 -15.47 16.21 -5.39
N PHE A 18 -14.20 16.14 -5.01
CA PHE A 18 -13.26 15.26 -5.70
C PHE A 18 -12.61 14.34 -4.69
N ALA A 19 -13.22 13.18 -4.49
CA ALA A 19 -12.53 12.00 -4.02
C ALA A 19 -13.20 10.77 -4.63
N GLU A 20 -12.73 10.32 -5.78
CA GLU A 20 -12.68 8.88 -6.05
C GLU A 20 -11.65 8.57 -7.15
N ALA A 21 -10.53 7.98 -6.74
CA ALA A 21 -9.88 6.79 -7.29
C ALA A 21 -8.77 6.42 -6.27
N PRO A 22 -8.23 5.19 -6.17
CA PRO A 22 -8.71 3.90 -6.70
C PRO A 22 -8.47 2.66 -5.77
N PRO A 23 -9.27 1.57 -5.79
CA PRO A 23 -10.57 1.44 -6.43
C PRO A 23 -11.73 1.97 -5.57
N GLN A 24 -11.49 2.49 -4.35
CA GLN A 24 -12.56 2.93 -3.42
C GLN A 24 -12.32 4.33 -2.82
N GLY A 25 -11.65 5.23 -3.56
CA GLY A 25 -11.42 6.62 -3.15
C GLY A 25 -10.42 6.80 -2.01
N GLN A 26 -10.51 7.92 -1.30
CA GLN A 26 -9.60 8.22 -0.17
C GLN A 26 -9.84 7.22 0.96
N LEU A 27 -8.77 6.56 1.39
CA LEU A 27 -8.82 5.62 2.50
C LEU A 27 -8.76 6.34 3.85
N SER A 28 -9.46 5.80 4.84
CA SER A 28 -9.41 6.25 6.23
C SER A 28 -9.46 5.08 7.21
N VAL A 29 -9.10 5.35 8.47
CA VAL A 29 -9.11 4.35 9.54
C VAL A 29 -10.13 4.73 10.59
N GLU A 30 -11.05 3.82 10.88
CA GLU A 30 -12.01 3.96 11.97
C GLU A 30 -11.99 2.72 12.87
N GLY A 31 -11.49 2.90 14.10
CA GLY A 31 -11.26 1.79 15.03
C GLY A 31 -10.30 0.77 14.43
N LYS A 32 -10.82 -0.42 14.10
CA LYS A 32 -10.05 -1.53 13.50
C LYS A 32 -10.24 -1.66 11.98
N LYS A 33 -11.00 -0.75 11.38
CA LYS A 33 -11.46 -0.86 10.00
C LYS A 33 -10.69 0.08 9.11
N LEU A 34 -10.25 -0.45 7.98
CA LEU A 34 -9.90 0.35 6.83
C LEU A 34 -11.18 0.65 6.05
N LEU A 35 -11.41 1.93 5.75
CA LEU A 35 -12.58 2.37 5.00
C LEU A 35 -12.15 3.01 3.68
N GLY A 36 -12.92 2.77 2.62
CA GLY A 36 -12.90 3.52 1.36
C GLY A 36 -14.30 4.05 1.11
N ASN A 37 -14.44 5.36 0.88
CA ASN A 37 -15.74 6.04 0.75
C ASN A 37 -16.73 5.70 1.88
N GLY A 38 -16.21 5.63 3.11
CA GLY A 38 -16.99 5.34 4.32
C GLY A 38 -17.42 3.88 4.49
N LYS A 39 -17.04 2.98 3.57
CA LYS A 39 -17.36 1.55 3.62
C LYS A 39 -16.12 0.73 3.95
N PRO A 40 -16.23 -0.35 4.74
CA PRO A 40 -15.10 -1.24 4.99
C PRO A 40 -14.53 -1.82 3.69
N VAL A 41 -13.21 -1.78 3.55
CA VAL A 41 -12.47 -2.31 2.41
C VAL A 41 -11.34 -3.22 2.87
N ALA A 42 -10.91 -4.10 1.98
CA ALA A 42 -9.72 -4.92 2.15
C ALA A 42 -8.86 -4.79 0.89
N LEU A 43 -7.58 -4.48 1.10
CA LEU A 43 -6.62 -4.39 0.00
C LEU A 43 -5.90 -5.72 -0.14
N HIS A 44 -5.85 -6.23 -1.37
CA HIS A 44 -5.18 -7.46 -1.75
C HIS A 44 -4.30 -7.18 -2.96
N GLY A 45 -3.05 -7.61 -2.89
CA GLY A 45 -2.11 -7.41 -3.99
C GLY A 45 -0.72 -7.89 -3.63
N MET A 46 0.27 -7.41 -4.38
CA MET A 46 1.63 -7.93 -4.34
C MET A 46 2.64 -6.85 -3.94
N SER A 47 3.70 -7.29 -3.26
CA SER A 47 4.91 -6.49 -3.11
C SER A 47 5.89 -6.83 -4.21
N LEU A 48 6.53 -5.79 -4.75
CA LEU A 48 7.77 -5.98 -5.48
C LEU A 48 8.88 -6.36 -4.49
N PHE A 49 9.93 -7.00 -5.00
CA PHE A 49 11.17 -7.21 -4.25
C PHE A 49 11.91 -5.87 -4.06
N GLN A 50 12.95 -5.85 -3.24
CA GLN A 50 13.68 -4.62 -2.94
C GLN A 50 14.29 -3.99 -4.22
N SER A 51 14.19 -2.67 -4.37
CA SER A 51 14.52 -1.90 -5.58
C SER A 51 16.00 -1.80 -5.94
N ASN A 52 16.87 -2.22 -5.03
CA ASN A 52 18.34 -2.13 -5.07
C ASN A 52 19.02 -3.45 -5.44
N PHE A 53 18.29 -4.56 -5.48
CA PHE A 53 18.82 -5.86 -5.88
C PHE A 53 18.58 -6.11 -7.37
N GLU A 54 19.56 -6.71 -8.05
CA GLU A 54 19.48 -6.99 -9.49
C GLU A 54 18.26 -7.85 -9.86
N GLU A 55 17.85 -8.76 -8.97
CA GLU A 55 16.67 -9.60 -9.13
C GLU A 55 15.36 -8.80 -9.05
N GLY A 56 15.35 -7.71 -8.29
CA GLY A 56 14.17 -6.86 -8.10
C GLY A 56 14.02 -5.78 -9.17
N ILE A 57 15.14 -5.22 -9.64
CA ILE A 57 15.17 -4.06 -10.55
C ILE A 57 14.26 -4.23 -11.79
N PRO A 58 14.25 -5.37 -12.51
CA PRO A 58 13.42 -5.53 -13.70
C PRO A 58 11.92 -5.39 -13.45
N PHE A 59 11.46 -5.55 -12.21
CA PHE A 59 10.04 -5.52 -11.86
C PHE A 59 9.51 -4.13 -11.49
N TYR A 60 10.37 -3.12 -11.38
CA TYR A 60 9.96 -1.72 -11.23
C TYR A 60 9.59 -1.14 -12.61
N ASP A 61 8.52 -1.69 -13.18
CA ASP A 61 8.05 -1.42 -14.53
C ASP A 61 6.54 -1.26 -14.60
N GLU A 62 6.07 -0.38 -15.49
CA GLU A 62 4.63 -0.09 -15.65
C GLU A 62 3.84 -1.31 -16.13
N GLN A 63 4.44 -2.15 -16.98
CA GLN A 63 3.77 -3.34 -17.51
C GLN A 63 3.57 -4.38 -16.42
N VAL A 64 4.49 -4.44 -15.44
CA VAL A 64 4.35 -5.31 -14.28
C VAL A 64 3.19 -4.83 -13.41
N VAL A 65 3.10 -3.54 -13.11
CA VAL A 65 1.98 -2.98 -12.34
C VAL A 65 0.64 -3.22 -13.04
N LYS A 66 0.58 -3.02 -14.37
CA LYS A 66 -0.61 -3.32 -15.17
C LYS A 66 -0.96 -4.81 -15.14
N ALA A 67 0.02 -5.72 -15.17
CA ALA A 67 -0.26 -7.15 -15.03
C ALA A 67 -0.78 -7.51 -13.63
N LEU A 68 -0.26 -6.87 -12.57
CA LEU A 68 -0.74 -7.08 -11.21
C LEU A 68 -2.20 -6.65 -11.04
N GLU A 69 -2.59 -5.52 -11.62
CA GLU A 69 -3.98 -5.05 -11.66
C GLU A 69 -4.84 -6.00 -12.52
N CYS A 70 -4.58 -6.08 -13.84
CA CYS A 70 -5.42 -6.81 -14.78
C CYS A 70 -5.48 -8.33 -14.59
N GLN A 71 -4.34 -8.97 -14.37
CA GLN A 71 -4.22 -10.43 -14.44
C GLN A 71 -4.28 -11.07 -13.06
N TRP A 72 -3.83 -10.35 -12.02
CA TRP A 72 -3.76 -10.85 -10.65
C TRP A 72 -4.84 -10.25 -9.75
N ASN A 73 -5.65 -9.34 -10.29
CA ASN A 73 -6.77 -8.72 -9.60
C ASN A 73 -6.31 -7.94 -8.33
N SER A 74 -5.11 -7.36 -8.40
CA SER A 74 -4.54 -6.59 -7.29
C SER A 74 -5.18 -5.21 -7.26
N ASN A 75 -5.56 -4.75 -6.07
CA ASN A 75 -6.01 -3.36 -5.86
C ASN A 75 -4.99 -2.52 -5.08
N VAL A 76 -3.82 -3.11 -4.78
CA VAL A 76 -2.67 -2.43 -4.19
C VAL A 76 -1.36 -3.06 -4.69
N VAL A 77 -0.34 -2.24 -4.93
CA VAL A 77 1.05 -2.69 -5.14
C VAL A 77 1.96 -2.08 -4.09
N ARG A 78 2.94 -2.83 -3.58
CA ARG A 78 3.97 -2.31 -2.66
C ARG A 78 5.30 -2.14 -3.37
N ALA A 79 5.82 -0.91 -3.37
CA ALA A 79 7.14 -0.56 -3.88
C ALA A 79 8.14 -0.54 -2.71
N ALA A 80 8.93 -1.61 -2.58
CA ALA A 80 9.89 -1.81 -1.49
C ALA A 80 11.23 -1.12 -1.80
N MET A 81 11.37 0.14 -1.39
CA MET A 81 12.59 0.90 -1.65
C MET A 81 13.74 0.41 -0.78
N GLY A 82 14.80 -0.14 -1.37
CA GLY A 82 15.98 -0.59 -0.63
C GLY A 82 16.75 0.57 -0.02
N ILE A 83 16.94 0.55 1.30
CA ILE A 83 17.46 1.71 2.05
C ILE A 83 18.94 1.56 2.42
N ASP A 84 19.26 0.48 3.14
CA ASP A 84 20.48 0.31 3.91
C ASP A 84 21.34 -0.88 3.46
N ASP A 85 20.73 -1.91 2.86
CA ASP A 85 21.43 -3.13 2.47
C ASP A 85 21.90 -3.09 1.01
N GLY A 86 23.14 -3.52 0.72
CA GLY A 86 23.64 -3.67 -0.65
C GLY A 86 24.23 -2.40 -1.28
N ALA A 87 25.05 -2.58 -2.32
CA ALA A 87 25.84 -1.49 -2.91
C ALA A 87 24.99 -0.40 -3.59
N GLU A 88 23.77 -0.73 -4.00
CA GLU A 88 22.85 0.18 -4.69
C GLU A 88 21.83 0.85 -3.77
N ALA A 89 21.86 0.60 -2.45
CA ALA A 89 20.84 1.07 -1.51
C ALA A 89 20.72 2.60 -1.44
N TYR A 90 19.56 3.13 -1.04
CA TYR A 90 19.27 4.57 -1.03
C TYR A 90 20.32 5.41 -0.26
N LEU A 91 20.82 4.91 0.87
CA LEU A 91 21.72 5.67 1.74
C LEU A 91 23.18 5.73 1.26
N GLN A 92 23.60 4.84 0.35
CA GLN A 92 25.02 4.69 -0.01
C GLN A 92 25.30 4.47 -1.49
N GLY A 93 24.30 4.04 -2.25
CA GLY A 93 24.43 3.75 -3.67
C GLY A 93 24.55 5.02 -4.52
N PRO A 94 24.99 4.86 -5.78
CA PRO A 94 25.13 5.99 -6.69
C PRO A 94 23.76 6.53 -7.13
N GLU A 95 23.66 7.86 -7.22
CA GLU A 95 22.48 8.58 -7.72
C GLU A 95 21.12 8.06 -7.15
N PRO A 96 20.93 7.94 -5.83
CA PRO A 96 19.78 7.24 -5.22
C PRO A 96 18.42 7.86 -5.57
N GLU A 97 18.40 9.16 -5.89
CA GLU A 97 17.23 9.86 -6.42
C GLU A 97 16.78 9.28 -7.77
N LYS A 98 17.72 8.93 -8.64
CA LYS A 98 17.45 8.37 -9.97
C LYS A 98 17.27 6.85 -9.93
N THR A 99 18.02 6.16 -9.06
CA THR A 99 17.99 4.70 -8.98
C THR A 99 16.87 4.21 -8.08
N GLN A 100 16.90 4.50 -6.78
CA GLN A 100 15.94 3.96 -5.82
C GLN A 100 14.62 4.72 -5.85
N LYS A 101 14.67 6.05 -5.66
CA LYS A 101 13.45 6.86 -5.70
C LYS A 101 12.84 6.89 -7.10
N GLY A 102 13.65 7.01 -8.15
CA GLY A 102 13.15 6.97 -9.53
C GLY A 102 12.40 5.67 -9.88
N ARG A 103 12.86 4.51 -9.39
CA ARG A 103 12.14 3.24 -9.53
C ARG A 103 10.80 3.25 -8.78
N VAL A 104 10.79 3.76 -7.55
CA VAL A 104 9.55 3.89 -6.76
C VAL A 104 8.56 4.86 -7.42
N GLU A 105 9.01 6.01 -7.91
CA GLU A 105 8.20 6.99 -8.62
C GLU A 105 7.58 6.39 -9.89
N LYS A 106 8.32 5.55 -10.62
CA LYS A 106 7.79 4.82 -11.77
C LYS A 106 6.63 3.89 -11.37
N VAL A 107 6.74 3.18 -10.25
CA VAL A 107 5.66 2.33 -9.72
C VAL A 107 4.48 3.16 -9.22
N ILE A 108 4.73 4.29 -8.55
CA ILE A 108 3.68 5.22 -8.11
C ILE A 108 2.88 5.71 -9.32
N LYS A 109 3.57 6.19 -10.37
CA LYS A 109 2.92 6.66 -11.58
C LYS A 109 2.09 5.55 -12.24
N ALA A 110 2.65 4.35 -12.37
CA ALA A 110 1.94 3.22 -12.96
C ALA A 110 0.72 2.81 -12.14
N ALA A 111 0.78 2.86 -10.80
CA ALA A 111 -0.36 2.55 -9.93
C ALA A 111 -1.47 3.60 -10.04
N ILE A 112 -1.11 4.88 -10.14
CA ILE A 112 -2.06 5.98 -10.40
C ILE A 112 -2.73 5.76 -11.76
N ASP A 113 -1.95 5.49 -12.81
CA ASP A 113 -2.47 5.28 -14.16
C ASP A 113 -3.36 4.02 -14.25
N ALA A 114 -3.00 2.95 -13.54
CA ALA A 114 -3.77 1.70 -13.47
C ALA A 114 -5.01 1.80 -12.57
N GLY A 115 -5.15 2.87 -11.79
CA GLY A 115 -6.24 2.99 -10.84
C GLY A 115 -6.19 1.89 -9.77
N ILE A 116 -5.05 1.74 -9.09
CA ILE A 116 -4.91 0.94 -7.86
C ILE A 116 -4.14 1.72 -6.77
N TYR A 117 -4.18 1.27 -5.52
CA TYR A 117 -3.37 1.87 -4.46
C TYR A 117 -1.89 1.50 -4.59
N VAL A 118 -1.00 2.33 -4.03
CA VAL A 118 0.44 2.03 -3.90
C VAL A 118 0.90 2.23 -2.45
N ILE A 119 1.65 1.27 -1.93
CA ILE A 119 2.41 1.41 -0.68
C ILE A 119 3.83 1.82 -1.04
N VAL A 120 4.23 3.00 -0.60
CA VAL A 120 5.61 3.50 -0.68
C VAL A 120 6.34 3.06 0.57
N ASP A 121 7.22 2.06 0.44
CA ASP A 121 7.81 1.37 1.57
C ASP A 121 9.29 1.73 1.72
N TRP A 122 9.62 2.41 2.82
CA TRP A 122 10.98 2.64 3.28
C TRP A 122 11.52 1.32 3.86
N HIS A 123 12.09 0.47 3.00
CA HIS A 123 12.44 -0.91 3.31
C HIS A 123 13.77 -1.01 4.06
N THR A 124 13.76 -0.70 5.34
CA THR A 124 14.94 -0.76 6.22
C THR A 124 14.80 -1.85 7.28
N HIS A 125 15.92 -2.49 7.61
CA HIS A 125 16.02 -3.42 8.74
C HIS A 125 16.61 -2.77 9.99
N ASN A 126 17.24 -1.60 9.85
CA ASN A 126 17.94 -0.94 10.95
C ASN A 126 17.10 0.09 11.71
N ALA A 127 15.99 0.59 11.15
CA ALA A 127 15.14 1.55 11.86
C ALA A 127 14.41 0.95 13.09
N LEU A 128 14.28 -0.38 13.16
CA LEU A 128 13.55 -1.08 14.22
C LEU A 128 14.44 -1.62 15.34
N ASN A 129 15.76 -1.45 15.27
CA ASN A 129 16.73 -1.94 16.27
C ASN A 129 16.81 -1.04 17.53
N GLN A 130 15.71 -0.36 17.89
CA GLN A 130 15.64 0.59 18.99
C GLN A 130 14.70 0.06 20.09
N GLU A 131 14.95 0.43 21.35
CA GLU A 131 13.99 0.13 22.42
C GLU A 131 12.61 0.75 22.09
N VAL A 132 11.51 0.10 22.49
CA VAL A 132 10.14 0.45 22.07
C VAL A 132 9.79 1.93 22.29
N LYS A 133 10.34 2.57 23.34
CA LYS A 133 10.13 4.00 23.62
C LYS A 133 10.82 4.88 22.59
N GLU A 134 12.07 4.56 22.25
CA GLU A 134 12.86 5.29 21.26
C GLU A 134 12.27 5.11 19.86
N LEU A 135 11.86 3.88 19.54
CA LEU A 135 11.18 3.58 18.28
C LEU A 135 9.89 4.40 18.12
N LYS A 136 9.05 4.46 19.16
CA LYS A 136 7.82 5.27 19.11
C LYS A 136 8.11 6.75 18.88
N VAL A 137 9.12 7.31 19.55
CA VAL A 137 9.50 8.72 19.38
C VAL A 137 9.99 8.99 17.95
N TYR A 138 10.82 8.09 17.41
CA TYR A 138 11.27 8.15 16.02
C TYR A 138 10.09 8.09 15.04
N GLN A 139 9.19 7.12 15.21
CA GLN A 139 8.01 6.96 14.36
C GLN A 139 7.06 8.16 14.45
N GLN A 140 6.87 8.75 15.63
CA GLN A 140 6.04 9.94 15.80
C GLN A 140 6.62 11.13 15.02
N LYS A 141 7.95 11.33 15.03
CA LYS A 141 8.58 12.39 14.23
C LYS A 141 8.32 12.22 12.72
N ILE A 142 8.34 10.97 12.22
CA ILE A 142 8.03 10.69 10.81
C ILE A 142 6.55 10.97 10.53
N VAL A 143 5.64 10.51 11.40
CA VAL A 143 4.21 10.80 11.28
C VAL A 143 3.96 12.30 11.24
N ASP A 144 4.55 13.06 12.16
CA ASP A 144 4.37 14.51 12.24
C ASP A 144 4.91 15.21 10.98
N ALA A 145 6.08 14.78 10.49
CA ALA A 145 6.68 15.31 9.26
C ALA A 145 5.80 15.03 8.03
N ILE A 146 5.26 13.81 7.90
CA ILE A 146 4.33 13.46 6.82
C ILE A 146 3.04 14.30 6.97
N ARG A 147 2.47 14.38 8.18
CA ARG A 147 1.20 15.09 8.42
C ARG A 147 1.29 16.60 8.24
N ALA A 148 2.48 17.18 8.29
CA ALA A 148 2.69 18.58 7.93
C ALA A 148 2.47 18.86 6.43
N ILE A 149 2.54 17.82 5.58
CA ILE A 149 2.41 17.92 4.11
C ILE A 149 1.14 17.19 3.64
N ASP A 150 0.92 15.98 4.14
CA ASP A 150 -0.17 15.07 3.78
C ASP A 150 -1.01 14.73 5.03
N PRO A 151 -2.11 15.46 5.26
CA PRO A 151 -2.92 15.32 6.46
C PRO A 151 -3.76 14.04 6.51
N GLU A 152 -4.00 13.37 5.38
CA GLU A 152 -5.10 12.39 5.27
C GLU A 152 -4.67 10.99 4.80
N ASN A 153 -3.60 10.81 4.02
CA ASN A 153 -3.25 9.46 3.54
C ASN A 153 -2.85 8.50 4.67
N LEU A 154 -3.07 7.20 4.43
CA LEU A 154 -2.67 6.16 5.39
C LEU A 154 -1.16 6.20 5.66
N ILE A 155 -0.78 6.00 6.91
CA ILE A 155 0.60 5.71 7.28
C ILE A 155 0.65 4.32 7.90
N LEU A 156 1.43 3.42 7.30
CA LEU A 156 1.69 2.09 7.83
C LEU A 156 2.97 2.12 8.69
N ILE A 157 2.85 1.69 9.94
CA ILE A 157 3.93 1.75 10.92
C ILE A 157 4.43 0.35 11.22
N GLY A 158 5.72 0.08 10.94
CA GLY A 158 6.38 -1.15 11.34
C GLY A 158 6.40 -1.34 12.86
N THR A 159 6.44 -2.58 13.32
CA THR A 159 6.55 -2.91 14.74
C THR A 159 7.84 -3.69 15.03
N PRO A 160 8.33 -3.76 16.28
CA PRO A 160 9.53 -4.53 16.60
C PRO A 160 9.44 -6.00 16.16
N THR A 161 10.61 -6.64 16.09
CA THR A 161 10.74 -8.06 15.74
C THR A 161 10.14 -8.35 14.36
N TYR A 162 10.68 -7.70 13.33
CA TYR A 162 10.24 -7.87 11.94
C TYR A 162 8.74 -7.62 11.74
N SER A 163 8.21 -6.56 12.34
CA SER A 163 6.78 -6.24 12.34
C SER A 163 5.90 -7.32 12.94
N GLN A 164 6.26 -7.88 14.10
CA GLN A 164 5.42 -8.84 14.83
C GLN A 164 4.87 -8.29 16.16
N GLY A 165 5.43 -7.20 16.68
CA GLY A 165 5.09 -6.59 17.97
C GLY A 165 3.79 -5.78 18.00
N VAL A 166 2.77 -6.14 17.22
CA VAL A 166 1.50 -5.37 17.12
C VAL A 166 0.69 -5.35 18.42
N ASP A 167 0.79 -6.41 19.22
CA ASP A 167 0.18 -6.53 20.55
C ASP A 167 0.69 -5.45 21.51
N THR A 168 2.00 -5.19 21.49
CA THR A 168 2.62 -4.13 22.29
C THR A 168 2.34 -2.74 21.71
N ALA A 169 2.43 -2.57 20.38
CA ALA A 169 2.14 -1.31 19.70
C ALA A 169 0.70 -0.82 19.95
N SER A 170 -0.28 -1.73 19.96
CA SER A 170 -1.69 -1.41 20.22
C SER A 170 -1.96 -0.77 21.60
N LYS A 171 -1.09 -1.02 22.59
CA LYS A 171 -1.17 -0.43 23.94
C LYS A 171 -0.48 0.93 24.03
N ASN A 172 0.42 1.24 23.09
CA ASN A 172 1.25 2.44 23.10
C ASN A 172 1.18 3.19 21.77
N LYS A 173 -0.04 3.45 21.29
CA LYS A 173 -0.32 4.03 19.97
C LYS A 173 0.35 5.39 19.74
N LEU A 174 0.79 5.63 18.52
CA LEU A 174 1.12 6.94 17.98
C LEU A 174 -0.12 7.85 17.94
N THR A 175 0.13 9.15 17.94
CA THR A 175 -0.90 10.18 17.77
C THR A 175 -0.98 10.57 16.30
N GLY A 176 -2.20 10.70 15.79
CA GLY A 176 -2.45 11.11 14.41
C GLY A 176 -3.65 10.37 13.81
N LYS A 177 -4.13 10.86 12.68
CA LYS A 177 -5.20 10.22 11.90
C LYS A 177 -4.64 9.15 10.98
N ASN A 178 -5.47 8.18 10.62
CA ASN A 178 -5.22 7.25 9.52
C ASN A 178 -3.89 6.49 9.65
N ILE A 179 -3.57 6.03 10.87
CA ILE A 179 -2.39 5.23 11.18
C ILE A 179 -2.78 3.77 11.32
N CYS A 180 -2.07 2.87 10.63
CA CYS A 180 -2.16 1.43 10.81
C CYS A 180 -0.79 0.87 11.25
N TYR A 181 -0.80 -0.30 11.89
CA TYR A 181 0.42 -1.01 12.28
C TYR A 181 0.59 -2.26 11.43
N ALA A 182 1.78 -2.42 10.85
CA ALA A 182 2.09 -3.55 10.00
C ALA A 182 2.32 -4.81 10.85
N LEU A 183 1.78 -5.93 10.36
CA LEU A 183 2.07 -7.28 10.82
C LEU A 183 2.65 -8.09 9.67
N HIS A 184 3.86 -8.61 9.80
CA HIS A 184 4.43 -9.53 8.83
C HIS A 184 4.42 -10.96 9.39
N PHE A 185 4.05 -11.92 8.54
CA PHE A 185 4.14 -13.33 8.87
C PHE A 185 4.53 -14.15 7.63
N TYR A 186 5.14 -15.29 7.89
CA TYR A 186 5.53 -16.28 6.89
C TYR A 186 4.94 -17.61 7.33
N ALA A 187 4.01 -18.17 6.57
CA ALA A 187 3.19 -19.30 7.00
C ALA A 187 3.98 -20.57 7.33
N GLY A 188 5.19 -20.74 6.76
CA GLY A 188 6.07 -21.86 7.09
C GLY A 188 6.67 -21.81 8.50
N SER A 189 6.81 -20.61 9.08
CA SER A 189 7.47 -20.39 10.37
C SER A 189 6.53 -19.88 11.45
N HIS A 190 5.60 -19.00 11.08
CA HIS A 190 4.74 -18.26 12.00
C HIS A 190 3.35 -18.87 12.03
N LYS A 191 2.87 -19.26 13.21
CA LYS A 191 1.62 -20.02 13.37
C LYS A 191 0.68 -19.30 14.33
N GLU A 192 0.23 -20.01 15.37
CA GLU A 192 -0.75 -19.50 16.33
C GLU A 192 -0.18 -18.39 17.22
N ASP A 193 1.12 -18.43 17.46
CA ASP A 193 1.85 -17.42 18.23
C ASP A 193 1.69 -16.02 17.62
N VAL A 194 1.91 -15.87 16.30
CA VAL A 194 1.75 -14.58 15.62
C VAL A 194 0.28 -14.22 15.43
N ARG A 195 -0.61 -15.20 15.17
CA ARG A 195 -2.07 -14.95 15.13
C ARG A 195 -2.60 -14.44 16.46
N LYS A 196 -2.11 -14.98 17.59
CA LYS A 196 -2.47 -14.52 18.93
C LYS A 196 -2.07 -13.07 19.15
N LYS A 197 -0.86 -12.67 18.74
CA LYS A 197 -0.43 -11.26 18.83
C LYS A 197 -1.34 -10.33 18.03
N ALA A 198 -1.74 -10.74 16.82
CA ALA A 198 -2.69 -10.00 16.01
C ALA A 198 -4.06 -9.86 16.71
N LYS A 199 -4.56 -10.96 17.28
CA LYS A 199 -5.82 -10.97 18.04
C LYS A 199 -5.75 -10.08 19.28
N ASP A 200 -4.71 -10.20 20.09
CA ASP A 200 -4.50 -9.38 21.28
C ASP A 200 -4.45 -7.89 20.90
N ALA A 201 -3.80 -7.54 19.80
CA ALA A 201 -3.75 -6.17 19.28
C ALA A 201 -5.14 -5.65 18.89
N LEU A 202 -5.94 -6.45 18.19
CA LEU A 202 -7.31 -6.11 17.84
C LEU A 202 -8.20 -5.99 19.07
N ASP A 203 -8.05 -6.86 20.07
CA ASP A 203 -8.83 -6.83 21.31
C ASP A 203 -8.52 -5.57 22.14
N ASN A 204 -7.27 -5.10 22.15
CA ASN A 204 -6.88 -3.83 22.78
C ASN A 204 -7.53 -2.59 22.12
N LEU A 205 -8.03 -2.72 20.90
CA LEU A 205 -8.77 -1.65 20.20
C LEU A 205 -10.28 -1.65 20.49
N GLY A 206 -10.78 -2.57 21.34
CA GLY A 206 -12.19 -2.69 21.71
C GLY A 206 -12.88 -3.90 21.05
N VAL A 207 -14.21 -3.97 21.04
CA VAL A 207 -14.94 -5.09 20.43
C VAL A 207 -15.17 -4.82 18.94
N ASP A 208 -14.88 -5.79 18.07
CA ASP A 208 -15.39 -5.78 16.68
C ASP A 208 -16.43 -6.89 16.59
N GLU A 209 -17.69 -6.51 16.44
CA GLU A 209 -18.86 -7.41 16.43
C GLU A 209 -18.82 -8.46 15.30
N ARG A 210 -17.80 -8.42 14.42
CA ARG A 210 -17.67 -9.31 13.26
C ARG A 210 -16.53 -10.33 13.34
N LEU A 211 -15.74 -10.35 14.42
CA LEU A 211 -14.74 -11.40 14.66
C LEU A 211 -15.44 -12.72 15.06
N THR A 212 -16.17 -13.31 14.13
CA THR A 212 -16.62 -14.71 14.23
C THR A 212 -15.48 -15.63 13.79
N PRO A 213 -15.48 -16.92 14.20
CA PRO A 213 -14.37 -17.87 13.96
C PRO A 213 -14.00 -17.97 12.46
N SER A 214 -13.01 -17.19 12.04
CA SER A 214 -12.79 -16.82 10.64
C SER A 214 -11.77 -17.74 9.98
N GLY A 215 -12.26 -18.63 9.12
CA GLY A 215 -11.46 -19.38 8.15
C GLY A 215 -12.26 -19.74 6.89
N SER A 216 -13.52 -20.12 7.05
CA SER A 216 -14.38 -20.56 5.93
C SER A 216 -15.12 -19.41 5.22
N LEU A 217 -15.17 -18.21 5.80
CA LEU A 217 -15.87 -17.05 5.23
C LEU A 217 -15.03 -16.29 4.20
N VAL A 218 -13.71 -16.21 4.38
CA VAL A 218 -12.81 -15.46 3.50
C VAL A 218 -12.84 -16.03 2.06
N LYS A 219 -12.86 -17.35 1.91
CA LYS A 219 -12.92 -18.00 0.59
C LYS A 219 -14.24 -17.74 -0.15
N LYS A 220 -15.39 -17.73 0.54
CA LYS A 220 -16.71 -17.50 -0.10
C LYS A 220 -17.01 -16.00 -0.30
N HIS A 221 -16.47 -15.14 0.56
CA HIS A 221 -16.62 -13.68 0.50
C HIS A 221 -15.74 -13.07 -0.61
N LEU A 222 -14.46 -13.46 -0.69
CA LEU A 222 -13.54 -12.90 -1.69
C LEU A 222 -13.83 -13.39 -3.12
N LEU A 223 -14.37 -14.60 -3.30
CA LEU A 223 -14.77 -15.12 -4.62
C LEU A 223 -16.02 -14.45 -5.20
N GLY A 224 -16.77 -13.69 -4.40
CA GLY A 224 -18.01 -13.03 -4.82
C GLY A 224 -17.99 -11.50 -4.73
N GLN A 225 -16.85 -10.91 -4.37
CA GLN A 225 -16.74 -9.46 -4.21
C GLN A 225 -16.06 -8.84 -5.44
N ASP A 226 -16.79 -7.89 -6.05
CA ASP A 226 -16.19 -6.85 -6.87
C ASP A 226 -15.20 -6.07 -5.98
N ASN A 227 -13.90 -6.24 -6.25
CA ASN A 227 -12.83 -5.53 -5.58
C ASN A 227 -12.67 -4.09 -6.11
N GLY A 228 -13.58 -3.66 -7.00
CA GLY A 228 -13.64 -2.33 -7.59
C GLY A 228 -12.66 -2.12 -8.75
N VAL A 229 -11.98 -3.17 -9.22
CA VAL A 229 -11.07 -3.11 -10.37
C VAL A 229 -11.86 -3.28 -11.66
N LYS A 230 -11.71 -2.36 -12.61
CA LYS A 230 -12.32 -2.43 -13.94
C LYS A 230 -11.24 -2.26 -14.99
N CYS A 231 -10.73 -3.36 -15.52
CA CYS A 231 -9.75 -3.34 -16.59
C CYS A 231 -10.41 -2.78 -17.87
N ASP A 232 -9.95 -1.63 -18.37
CA ASP A 232 -10.28 -1.21 -19.72
C ASP A 232 -9.38 -1.98 -20.70
N GLY A 233 -9.98 -2.77 -21.58
CA GLY A 233 -9.28 -3.69 -22.48
C GLY A 233 -8.40 -3.03 -23.56
N SER A 234 -7.83 -1.85 -23.33
CA SER A 234 -6.89 -1.23 -24.26
C SER A 234 -5.49 -1.82 -24.10
N SER A 235 -5.31 -2.99 -24.73
CA SER A 235 -4.02 -3.46 -25.20
C SER A 235 -3.94 -3.25 -26.71
N THR A 236 -3.44 -2.09 -27.16
CA THR A 236 -2.84 -2.02 -28.49
C THR A 236 -1.48 -2.71 -28.44
N GLY A 237 -1.52 -4.04 -28.33
CA GLY A 237 -0.35 -4.89 -28.53
C GLY A 237 -0.01 -4.87 -30.01
N SER A 238 1.00 -4.08 -30.38
CA SER A 238 1.71 -4.27 -31.64
C SER A 238 2.44 -5.61 -31.55
N THR A 239 1.83 -6.68 -32.05
CA THR A 239 2.51 -7.93 -32.33
C THR A 239 3.50 -7.70 -33.47
N SER A 240 4.78 -7.50 -33.13
CA SER A 240 5.87 -7.67 -34.09
C SER A 240 6.12 -9.17 -34.24
N PRO A 241 6.12 -9.75 -35.45
CA PRO A 241 6.37 -11.18 -35.61
C PRO A 241 7.81 -11.50 -35.20
N ALA A 242 7.97 -12.51 -34.35
CA ALA A 242 9.27 -13.08 -34.05
C ALA A 242 9.90 -13.63 -35.34
N SER A 243 11.06 -13.09 -35.73
CA SER A 243 11.89 -13.67 -36.79
C SER A 243 12.52 -14.97 -36.28
N THR A 244 12.05 -16.10 -36.79
CA THR A 244 12.71 -17.39 -36.60
C THR A 244 13.90 -17.48 -37.55
N SER A 245 15.11 -17.39 -37.02
CA SER A 245 16.33 -17.84 -37.72
C SER A 245 16.43 -19.37 -37.59
N PRO A 246 16.65 -20.12 -38.68
CA PRO A 246 16.81 -21.56 -38.60
C PRO A 246 18.20 -21.91 -38.05
N THR A 247 18.23 -22.76 -37.02
CA THR A 247 19.44 -23.42 -36.54
C THR A 247 19.91 -24.43 -37.59
N SER A 248 21.11 -24.23 -38.13
CA SER A 248 21.80 -25.23 -38.94
C SER A 248 22.44 -26.28 -38.05
N ASN A 249 21.94 -27.51 -38.13
CA ASN A 249 22.65 -28.70 -37.63
C ASN A 249 23.87 -28.98 -38.51
N GLY A 250 25.06 -28.96 -37.92
CA GLY A 250 26.30 -29.50 -38.50
C GLY A 250 26.71 -30.80 -37.79
N PRO A 251 27.28 -31.79 -38.49
CA PRO A 251 27.40 -33.16 -37.96
C PRO A 251 28.71 -33.44 -37.21
N LYS A 252 28.54 -34.31 -36.18
CA LYS A 252 29.51 -35.09 -35.38
C LYS A 252 30.42 -34.33 -34.40
#